data_AF-A0A8S7EG43-F1
#
_entry.id   AF-A0A8S7EG43-F1
#
_cell.length_a   1.000
_cell.length_b   1.000
_cell.length_c   1.000
_cell.angle_alpha   90.00
_cell.angle_beta   90.00
_cell.angle_gamma   90.00
#
_symmetry.space_group_name_H-M   'P 1'
#
loop_
_entity.id
_entity.type
_entity.pdbx_description
1 polymer ?
#
loop_
_entity_poly.entity_id
_entity_poly.type
_entity_poly.pdbx_seq_one_letter_code
_entity_poly.pdbx_strand_id
1 'polypeptide(L)'
;TAPYDRYTCHLCGSTLQYHPEYDTERPWFEHISHNMTENGQQHCPYAKPDKDETRLVHRLRIFVPNVTPIVFSDSWHCSLCDSDYHGERYCLSCQTGRFSLKLRAESCYV
;
A
#
# COMPACT_ATOMS: atom_id res chain seq x y z
N THR A 1 28.23 21.66 -5.25
CA THR A 1 26.96 21.01 -5.63
C THR A 1 27.11 19.53 -5.37
N ALA A 2 26.23 18.91 -4.61
CA ALA A 2 26.37 17.49 -4.28
C ALA A 2 26.11 16.65 -5.55
N PRO A 3 26.80 15.52 -5.74
CA PRO A 3 26.75 14.75 -6.99
C PRO A 3 25.39 14.10 -7.29
N TYR A 4 24.43 14.12 -6.35
CA TYR A 4 23.11 13.50 -6.46
C TYR A 4 21.97 14.50 -6.74
N ASP A 5 22.26 15.79 -6.95
CA ASP A 5 21.26 16.88 -7.02
C ASP A 5 20.45 16.94 -8.33
N ARG A 6 20.51 15.92 -9.21
CA ARG A 6 19.85 15.95 -10.52
C ARG A 6 19.00 14.71 -10.73
N TYR A 7 17.81 14.73 -10.14
CA TYR A 7 16.78 13.75 -10.41
C TYR A 7 16.03 14.11 -11.70
N THR A 8 15.70 13.09 -12.48
CA THR A 8 14.92 13.27 -13.71
C THR A 8 13.71 12.36 -13.71
N CYS A 9 12.61 12.85 -14.26
CA CYS A 9 11.41 12.04 -14.48
C CYS A 9 11.69 11.00 -15.54
N HIS A 10 11.52 9.72 -15.20
CA HIS A 10 11.75 8.63 -16.15
C HIS A 10 10.81 8.69 -17.38
N LEU A 11 9.63 9.32 -17.26
CA LEU A 11 8.66 9.39 -18.35
C LEU A 11 8.90 10.54 -19.32
N CYS A 12 9.31 11.72 -18.83
CA CYS A 12 9.44 12.91 -19.67
C CYS A 12 10.84 13.53 -19.70
N GLY A 13 11.78 12.98 -18.94
CA GLY A 13 13.16 13.47 -18.83
C GLY A 13 13.31 14.82 -18.11
N SER A 14 12.21 15.43 -17.64
CA SER A 14 12.26 16.73 -16.95
C SER A 14 12.99 16.61 -15.61
N THR A 15 13.64 17.70 -15.18
CA THR A 15 14.30 17.75 -13.87
C THR A 15 13.25 17.75 -12.76
N LEU A 16 13.52 17.00 -11.70
CA LEU A 16 12.68 16.90 -10.50
C LEU A 16 13.36 17.57 -9.31
N GLN A 17 12.58 18.25 -8.49
CA GLN A 17 13.00 18.68 -7.17
C GLN A 17 12.80 17.53 -6.19
N TYR A 18 13.82 17.21 -5.40
CA TYR A 18 13.66 16.32 -4.27
C TYR A 18 13.28 17.12 -3.03
N HIS A 19 12.19 16.71 -2.39
CA HIS A 19 11.76 17.22 -1.09
C HIS A 19 12.09 16.15 -0.04
N PRO A 20 13.07 16.39 0.85
CA PRO A 20 13.39 15.47 1.92
C PRO A 20 12.23 15.39 2.93
N GLU A 21 12.29 14.41 3.82
CA GLU A 21 11.31 14.27 4.91
C GLU A 21 11.28 15.54 5.78
N TYR A 22 10.07 16.06 6.01
CA TYR A 22 9.85 17.23 6.85
C TYR A 22 8.52 17.08 7.61
N ASP A 23 8.54 17.35 8.92
CA ASP A 23 7.41 17.17 9.85
C ASP A 23 6.73 15.79 9.71
N THR A 24 5.52 15.75 9.13
CA THR A 24 4.73 14.53 8.90
C THR A 24 4.74 14.08 7.44
N GLU A 25 5.44 14.79 6.56
CA GLU A 25 5.51 14.46 5.14
C GLU A 25 6.67 13.54 4.83
N ARG A 26 6.36 12.39 4.20
CA ARG A 26 7.35 11.49 3.64
C ARG A 26 8.08 12.18 2.48
N PRO A 27 9.34 11.82 2.19
CA PRO A 27 10.09 12.41 1.09
C PRO A 27 9.40 12.17 -0.26
N TRP A 28 9.38 13.19 -1.12
CA TRP A 28 8.68 13.16 -2.40
C TRP A 28 9.42 13.97 -3.48
N PHE A 29 8.99 13.83 -4.73
CA PHE A 29 9.59 14.52 -5.87
C PHE A 29 8.58 15.43 -6.56
N GLU A 30 8.99 16.64 -6.92
CA GLU A 30 8.16 17.62 -7.61
C GLU A 30 8.63 17.88 -9.04
N HIS A 31 7.69 17.97 -9.96
CA HIS A 31 7.95 18.55 -11.27
C HIS A 31 7.98 20.07 -11.17
N ILE A 32 9.14 20.67 -11.40
CA ILE A 32 9.26 22.12 -11.42
C ILE A 32 8.80 22.64 -12.80
N SER A 33 7.60 23.21 -12.85
CA SER A 33 6.92 23.63 -14.09
C SER A 33 7.75 24.55 -15.01
N HIS A 34 8.60 25.42 -14.45
CA HIS A 34 9.45 26.32 -15.25
C HIS A 34 10.66 25.65 -15.90
N ASN A 35 11.04 24.44 -15.47
CA ASN A 35 12.17 23.67 -16.01
C ASN A 35 11.71 22.45 -16.82
N MET A 36 10.42 22.37 -17.15
CA MET A 36 9.86 21.28 -17.92
C MET A 36 9.93 21.57 -19.41
N THR A 37 10.09 20.51 -20.19
CA THR A 37 9.86 20.56 -21.64
C THR A 37 8.36 20.70 -21.92
N GLU A 38 7.98 21.31 -23.04
CA GLU A 38 6.57 21.43 -23.45
C GLU A 38 5.88 20.05 -23.50
N ASN A 39 6.59 19.04 -24.03
CA ASN A 39 6.12 17.66 -24.05
C ASN A 39 5.87 17.12 -22.63
N GLY A 40 6.78 17.38 -21.69
CA GLY A 40 6.58 17.00 -20.29
C GLY A 40 5.37 17.68 -19.67
N GLN A 41 5.20 18.98 -19.93
CA GLN A 41 4.11 19.76 -19.37
C GLN A 41 2.73 19.33 -19.87
N GLN A 42 2.65 18.92 -21.15
CA GLN A 42 1.38 18.53 -21.77
C GLN A 42 1.07 17.04 -21.59
N HIS A 43 2.08 16.17 -21.56
CA HIS A 43 1.90 14.73 -21.71
C HIS A 43 2.47 13.89 -20.56
N CYS A 44 3.24 14.45 -19.62
CA CYS A 44 3.72 13.66 -18.49
C CYS A 44 2.56 13.39 -17.51
N PRO A 45 2.16 12.11 -17.29
CA PRO A 45 1.07 11.79 -16.37
C PRO A 45 1.34 12.23 -14.93
N TYR A 46 2.60 12.31 -14.53
CA TYR A 46 2.99 12.76 -13.19
C TYR A 46 2.98 14.28 -13.02
N ALA A 47 3.13 15.05 -14.10
CA ALA A 47 3.07 16.51 -14.04
C ALA A 47 1.64 17.02 -14.24
N LYS A 48 0.87 16.32 -15.07
CA LYS A 48 -0.52 16.66 -15.39
C LYS A 48 -1.38 15.38 -15.39
N PRO A 49 -1.70 14.85 -14.21
CA PRO A 49 -2.55 13.68 -14.09
C PRO A 49 -3.93 13.97 -14.70
N ASP A 50 -4.53 12.93 -15.27
CA ASP A 50 -5.88 13.05 -15.82
C ASP A 50 -6.88 13.42 -14.71
N LYS A 51 -7.92 14.19 -15.06
CA LYS A 51 -8.91 14.66 -14.07
C LYS A 51 -9.69 13.48 -13.46
N ASP A 52 -10.00 12.47 -14.25
CA ASP A 52 -10.72 11.30 -13.78
C ASP A 52 -9.82 10.39 -12.95
N GLU A 53 -8.54 10.27 -13.30
CA GLU A 53 -7.53 9.60 -12.45
C GLU A 53 -7.39 10.31 -11.09
N THR A 54 -7.29 11.64 -11.10
CA THR A 54 -7.20 12.44 -9.87
C THR A 54 -8.42 12.23 -8.98
N ARG A 55 -9.63 12.22 -9.57
CA ARG A 55 -10.88 11.94 -8.86
C ARG A 55 -10.92 10.53 -8.29
N LEU A 56 -10.45 9.54 -9.05
CA LEU A 56 -10.37 8.15 -8.60
C LEU A 56 -9.41 8.01 -7.41
N VAL A 57 -8.20 8.56 -7.52
CA VAL A 57 -7.21 8.53 -6.42
C VAL A 57 -7.76 9.21 -5.17
N HIS A 58 -8.41 10.38 -5.32
CA HIS A 58 -9.02 11.06 -4.17
C HIS A 58 -10.13 10.21 -3.53
N ARG A 59 -11.00 9.62 -4.34
CA ARG A 59 -12.06 8.71 -3.87
C ARG A 59 -11.46 7.51 -3.13
N LEU A 60 -10.42 6.88 -3.68
CA LEU A 60 -9.73 5.75 -3.06
C LEU A 60 -9.08 6.15 -1.74
N ARG A 61 -8.43 7.31 -1.66
CA ARG A 61 -7.82 7.82 -0.41
C ARG A 61 -8.85 8.02 0.71
N ILE A 62 -10.11 8.30 0.40
CA ILE A 62 -11.19 8.39 1.40
C ILE A 62 -11.64 7.00 1.86
N PHE A 63 -11.73 6.04 0.94
CA PHE A 63 -12.22 4.71 1.26
C PHE A 63 -11.17 3.82 1.93
N VAL A 64 -9.91 3.82 1.47
CA VAL A 64 -8.84 2.93 1.94
C VAL A 64 -8.66 2.95 3.47
N PRO A 65 -8.64 4.11 4.17
CA PRO A 65 -8.52 4.13 5.63
C PRO A 65 -9.70 3.48 6.36
N ASN A 66 -10.86 3.38 5.72
CA ASN A 66 -12.10 2.87 6.27
C ASN A 66 -12.48 1.51 5.70
N VAL A 67 -11.61 0.86 4.92
CA VAL A 67 -11.86 -0.50 4.44
C VAL A 67 -11.68 -1.45 5.61
N THR A 68 -12.77 -2.09 6.02
CA THR A 68 -12.69 -3.25 6.92
C THR A 68 -11.94 -4.36 6.17
N PRO A 69 -10.79 -4.84 6.68
CA PRO A 69 -10.12 -5.96 6.06
C PRO A 69 -11.08 -7.15 5.99
N ILE A 70 -11.08 -7.84 4.85
CA ILE A 70 -11.81 -9.11 4.72
C ILE A 70 -11.03 -10.14 5.54
N VAL A 71 -11.45 -10.32 6.78
CA VAL A 71 -10.89 -11.30 7.71
C VAL A 71 -11.61 -12.62 7.50
N PHE A 72 -10.91 -13.63 6.98
CA PHE A 72 -11.43 -15.00 6.95
C PHE A 72 -11.23 -15.62 8.33
N SER A 73 -12.28 -15.55 9.16
CA SER A 73 -12.28 -16.15 10.49
C SER A 73 -12.84 -17.56 10.46
N ASP A 74 -12.15 -18.47 11.12
CA ASP A 74 -12.59 -19.85 11.32
C ASP A 74 -12.04 -20.38 12.65
N SER A 75 -12.45 -21.59 13.02
CA SER A 75 -11.86 -22.31 14.13
C SER A 75 -10.65 -23.11 13.63
N TRP A 76 -9.53 -22.98 14.33
CA TRP A 76 -8.25 -23.58 13.99
C TRP A 76 -7.66 -24.33 15.18
N HIS A 77 -6.90 -25.37 14.88
CA HIS A 77 -6.06 -26.08 15.84
C HIS A 77 -4.59 -25.91 15.43
N CYS A 78 -3.73 -25.42 16.33
CA CYS A 78 -2.30 -25.32 16.07
C CYS A 78 -1.59 -26.59 16.52
N SER A 79 -1.09 -27.40 15.58
CA SER A 79 -0.39 -28.65 15.92
C SER A 79 1.00 -28.45 16.56
N LEU A 80 1.51 -27.22 16.63
CA LEU A 80 2.80 -26.91 17.25
C LEU A 80 2.68 -26.60 18.75
N CYS A 81 1.67 -25.85 19.17
CA CYS A 81 1.41 -25.55 20.59
C CYS A 81 0.22 -26.31 21.16
N ASP A 82 -0.39 -27.19 20.36
CA ASP A 82 -1.53 -28.03 20.72
C ASP A 82 -2.68 -27.20 21.32
N SER A 83 -3.03 -26.10 20.64
CA SER A 83 -4.08 -25.19 21.12
C SER A 83 -5.07 -24.85 20.03
N ASP A 84 -6.35 -24.88 20.40
CA ASP A 84 -7.45 -24.40 19.57
C ASP A 84 -7.59 -22.88 19.71
N TYR A 85 -7.89 -22.23 18.60
CA TYR A 85 -8.11 -20.79 18.57
C TYR A 85 -9.07 -20.40 17.44
N HIS A 86 -9.77 -19.28 17.62
CA HIS A 86 -10.71 -18.75 16.65
C HIS A 86 -10.16 -17.45 16.05
N GLY A 87 -10.32 -17.27 14.74
CA GLY A 87 -9.85 -16.08 14.02
C GLY A 87 -9.20 -16.42 12.70
N GLU A 88 -8.20 -15.64 12.29
CA GLU A 88 -7.42 -15.89 11.07
C GLU A 88 -6.54 -17.15 11.22
N ARG A 89 -6.02 -17.68 10.11
CA ARG A 89 -5.05 -18.79 10.13
C ARG A 89 -3.68 -18.32 10.66
N TYR A 90 -3.62 -17.89 11.91
CA TYR A 90 -2.42 -17.39 12.58
C TYR A 90 -2.48 -17.65 14.09
N CYS A 91 -1.66 -18.58 14.59
CA CYS A 91 -1.57 -18.84 16.02
C CYS A 91 -0.72 -17.74 16.69
N LEU A 92 -1.29 -16.99 17.65
CA LEU A 92 -0.58 -15.92 18.36
C LEU A 92 0.53 -16.46 19.27
N SER A 93 0.37 -17.66 19.83
CA SER A 93 1.38 -18.31 20.67
C SER A 93 2.64 -18.68 19.88
N CYS A 94 2.47 -19.21 18.66
CA CYS A 94 3.58 -19.62 17.79
C CYS A 94 3.99 -18.53 16.79
N GLN A 95 3.25 -17.43 16.70
CA GLN A 95 3.43 -16.34 15.73
C GLN A 95 3.53 -16.83 14.28
N THR A 96 2.75 -17.87 13.93
CA THR A 96 2.73 -18.47 12.59
C THR A 96 1.40 -19.15 12.30
N GLY A 97 1.01 -19.20 11.02
CA GLY A 97 -0.13 -19.95 10.50
C GLY A 97 0.22 -21.32 9.91
N ARG A 98 1.51 -21.69 9.92
CA ARG A 98 2.00 -22.90 9.23
C ARG A 98 1.39 -24.19 9.78
N PHE A 99 1.20 -24.26 11.10
CA PHE A 99 0.75 -25.45 11.82
C PHE A 99 -0.76 -25.43 12.15
N SER A 100 -1.47 -24.43 11.65
CA SER A 100 -2.89 -24.24 11.91
C SER A 100 -3.74 -25.11 10.98
N LEU A 101 -4.49 -26.04 11.54
CA LEU A 101 -5.41 -26.92 10.82
C LEU A 101 -6.84 -26.43 11.07
N LYS A 102 -7.64 -26.36 10.02
CA LYS A 102 -9.03 -25.92 10.13
C LYS A 102 -9.82 -26.98 10.90
N LEU A 103 -10.43 -26.61 12.00
CA LEU A 103 -11.40 -27.47 12.69
C LEU A 103 -12.63 -27.58 11.79
N ARG A 104 -13.00 -28.80 11.40
CA ARG A 104 -14.28 -29.02 10.74
C ARG A 104 -15.37 -28.74 11.76
N ALA A 105 -16.45 -28.07 11.36
CA ALA A 105 -17.65 -28.04 12.17
C ALA A 105 -18.06 -29.51 12.40
N GLU A 106 -17.96 -29.98 13.64
CA GLU A 106 -18.63 -31.21 14.03
C GLU A 106 -20.11 -30.94 13.82
N SER A 107 -20.73 -31.69 12.89
CA SER A 107 -22.19 -31.76 12.85
C SER A 107 -22.63 -32.16 14.25
N CYS A 108 -23.23 -31.23 14.99
CA CYS A 108 -24.04 -31.55 16.15
C CYS A 108 -25.17 -32.44 15.63
N TYR A 109 -24.98 -33.76 15.65
CA TYR A 109 -26.09 -34.69 15.61
C TYR A 109 -26.78 -34.56 16.96
N VAL A 110 -27.90 -33.83 16.97
CA VAL A 110 -28.91 -33.90 18.04
C VAL A 110 -29.72 -35.17 17.82
#